data_AF-A0A2M8EK20-F1
#
_entry.id   AF-A0A2M8EK20-F1
#
_cell.length_a   1.000
_cell.length_b   1.000
_cell.length_c   1.000
_cell.angle_alpha   90.00
_cell.angle_beta   90.00
_cell.angle_gamma   90.00
#
_symmetry.space_group_name_H-M   'P 1'
#
loop_
_entity.id
_entity.type
_entity.pdbx_description
1 polymer ?
#
loop_
_entity_poly.entity_id
_entity_poly.type
_entity_poly.pdbx_seq_one_letter_code
_entity_poly.pdbx_strand_id
1 'polypeptide(L)'
;MRDVRLHEQVAFLAFSLLAGCSCGSVKVQLADRFDDEHRGTDLFLIKETNGRRKRLRIDLTEGHREVIAKKFKRNLQLAKHRRGYWVWVVPVLREEVITAGTDPCFSKTWDRVVSAVYEPVAFTPQDLCPEHGEGCSLVEKLFTIGRGLIMSLPKDYQALFE
;
A
#
# COMPACT_ATOMS: atom_id res chain seq x y z
N MET A 1 -7.04 13.88 -10.86
CA MET A 1 -6.63 12.90 -9.84
C MET A 1 -7.14 11.53 -10.29
N ARG A 2 -6.39 10.45 -10.10
CA ARG A 2 -6.89 9.09 -10.39
C ARG A 2 -7.99 8.76 -9.38
N ASP A 3 -9.02 8.04 -9.81
CA ASP A 3 -10.01 7.48 -8.88
C ASP A 3 -9.36 6.30 -8.12
N VAL A 4 -9.11 6.50 -6.83
CA VAL A 4 -8.38 5.53 -5.99
C VAL A 4 -9.40 4.59 -5.36
N ARG A 5 -9.30 3.29 -5.64
CA ARG A 5 -10.26 2.28 -5.17
C ARG A 5 -10.14 2.09 -3.65
N LEU A 6 -11.22 1.70 -2.99
CA LEU A 6 -11.24 1.56 -1.52
C LEU A 6 -10.11 0.67 -0.98
N HIS A 7 -9.82 -0.47 -1.61
CA HIS A 7 -8.71 -1.33 -1.19
C HIS A 7 -7.34 -0.69 -1.36
N GLU A 8 -7.16 0.19 -2.34
CA GLU A 8 -5.93 0.95 -2.52
C GLU A 8 -5.77 1.99 -1.42
N GLN A 9 -6.85 2.68 -1.06
CA GLN A 9 -6.87 3.62 0.05
C GLN A 9 -6.52 2.90 1.36
N VAL A 10 -7.20 1.79 1.67
CA VAL A 10 -6.96 0.99 2.88
C VAL A 10 -5.53 0.44 2.91
N ALA A 11 -5.05 -0.17 1.83
CA ALA A 11 -3.70 -0.73 1.77
C ALA A 11 -2.63 0.37 1.85
N PHE A 12 -2.86 1.52 1.21
CA PHE A 12 -1.97 2.68 1.32
C PHE A 12 -1.86 3.16 2.77
N LEU A 13 -3.00 3.34 3.46
CA LEU A 13 -3.02 3.75 4.86
C LEU A 13 -2.33 2.71 5.76
N ALA A 14 -2.61 1.42 5.54
CA ALA A 14 -2.03 0.32 6.32
C ALA A 14 -0.50 0.24 6.15
N PHE A 15 0.00 0.27 4.91
CA PHE A 15 1.45 0.30 4.68
C PHE A 15 2.10 1.57 5.23
N SER A 16 1.44 2.72 5.06
CA SER A 16 1.99 4.01 5.52
C SER A 16 2.08 4.08 7.04
N LEU A 17 1.09 3.51 7.74
CA LEU A 17 1.08 3.37 9.19
C LEU A 17 2.28 2.54 9.68
N LEU A 18 2.44 1.35 9.10
CA LEU A 18 3.55 0.46 9.47
C LEU A 18 4.91 1.08 9.14
N ALA A 19 5.01 1.76 8.01
CA ALA A 19 6.20 2.50 7.61
C ALA A 19 6.57 3.60 8.61
N GLY A 20 5.56 4.31 9.15
CA GLY A 20 5.77 5.34 10.16
C GLY A 20 6.22 4.75 11.50
N CYS A 21 5.79 3.52 11.82
CA CYS A 21 6.22 2.80 13.01
C CYS A 21 7.61 2.14 12.86
N SER A 22 8.10 1.88 11.64
CA SER A 22 9.36 1.13 11.39
C SER A 22 10.61 2.01 11.23
N CYS A 23 10.78 3.00 12.10
CA CYS A 23 11.92 3.94 12.12
C CYS A 23 12.16 4.69 10.79
N GLY A 24 11.17 4.76 9.89
CA GLY A 24 11.24 5.52 8.63
C GLY A 24 12.12 4.90 7.55
N SER A 25 12.45 3.60 7.64
CA SER A 25 13.28 2.90 6.65
C SER A 25 12.59 2.69 5.28
N VAL A 26 11.26 2.84 5.27
CA VAL A 26 10.41 2.69 4.10
C VAL A 26 9.38 3.82 4.04
N LYS A 27 9.00 4.20 2.83
CA LYS A 27 7.91 5.14 2.53
C LYS A 27 6.95 4.53 1.52
N VAL A 28 5.72 5.03 1.50
CA VAL A 28 4.65 4.54 0.64
C VAL A 28 4.18 5.68 -0.24
N GLN A 29 3.85 5.37 -1.50
CA GLN A 29 3.39 6.35 -2.47
C GLN A 29 2.34 5.69 -3.37
N LEU A 30 1.18 6.30 -3.57
CA LEU A 30 0.25 5.86 -4.61
C LEU A 30 0.83 6.12 -6.00
N ALA A 31 0.56 5.19 -6.91
CA ALA A 31 0.91 5.38 -8.30
C ALA A 31 0.03 6.45 -8.94
N ASP A 32 0.65 7.28 -9.78
CA ASP A 32 -0.11 8.19 -10.62
C ASP A 32 -0.94 7.42 -11.68
N ARG A 33 -1.76 8.15 -12.42
CA ARG A 33 -2.61 7.58 -13.46
C ARG A 33 -1.81 6.85 -14.54
N PHE A 34 -0.63 7.35 -14.88
CA PHE A 34 0.20 6.74 -15.92
C PHE A 34 0.79 5.41 -15.47
N ASP A 35 1.34 5.36 -14.25
CA ASP A 35 1.88 4.15 -13.63
C ASP A 35 0.81 3.08 -13.37
N ASP A 36 -0.43 3.49 -13.14
CA ASP A 36 -1.55 2.57 -13.06
C ASP A 36 -1.92 1.97 -14.43
N GLU A 37 -2.32 2.83 -15.36
CA GLU A 37 -2.93 2.40 -16.63
C GLU A 37 -1.94 1.64 -17.52
N HIS A 38 -0.67 2.07 -17.55
CA HIS A 38 0.32 1.56 -18.51
C HIS A 38 1.28 0.54 -17.91
N ARG A 39 1.27 0.43 -16.59
CA ARG A 39 2.32 -0.18 -15.80
C ARG A 39 1.73 -1.09 -14.72
N GLY A 40 0.41 -1.04 -14.50
CA GLY A 40 -0.31 -1.93 -13.59
C GLY A 40 0.17 -1.81 -12.16
N THR A 41 0.66 -0.63 -11.77
CA THR A 41 1.15 -0.35 -10.43
C THR A 41 0.11 0.48 -9.69
N ASP A 42 -0.34 0.00 -8.54
CA ASP A 42 -1.25 0.73 -7.65
C ASP A 42 -0.50 1.58 -6.64
N LEU A 43 0.61 1.05 -6.10
CA LEU A 43 1.46 1.77 -5.15
C LEU A 43 2.92 1.37 -5.22
N PHE A 44 3.76 2.19 -4.62
CA PHE A 44 5.19 1.97 -4.46
C PHE A 44 5.54 1.84 -2.97
N LEU A 45 6.32 0.82 -2.64
CA LEU A 45 7.12 0.81 -1.41
C LEU A 45 8.52 1.29 -1.74
N ILE A 46 8.97 2.29 -1.00
CA ILE A 46 10.18 3.03 -1.30
C ILE A 46 11.13 2.83 -0.13
N LYS A 47 12.17 2.03 -0.36
CA LYS A 47 13.26 1.84 0.59
C LYS A 47 14.35 2.86 0.29
N GLU A 48 14.82 3.56 1.32
CA GLU A 48 16.01 4.40 1.22
C GLU A 48 17.12 3.81 2.10
N THR A 49 18.30 3.57 1.53
CA THR A 49 19.43 3.00 2.28
C THR A 49 20.71 3.62 1.77
N ASN A 50 21.47 4.27 2.65
CA ASN A 50 22.75 4.92 2.32
C ASN A 50 22.63 5.86 1.11
N GLY A 51 21.58 6.69 1.06
CA GLY A 51 21.29 7.62 -0.05
C GLY A 51 20.85 6.96 -1.37
N ARG A 52 20.65 5.62 -1.39
CA ARG A 52 20.10 4.90 -2.55
C ARG A 52 18.63 4.59 -2.34
N ARG A 53 17.80 5.02 -3.29
CA ARG A 53 16.36 4.76 -3.31
C ARG A 53 16.05 3.53 -4.16
N LYS A 54 15.45 2.50 -3.55
CA LYS A 54 14.85 1.35 -4.24
C LYS A 54 13.33 1.46 -4.18
N ARG A 55 12.65 1.05 -5.24
CA ARG A 55 11.18 1.05 -5.32
C ARG A 55 10.68 -0.34 -5.66
N LEU A 56 9.80 -0.89 -4.83
CA LEU A 56 8.97 -2.03 -5.17
C LEU A 56 7.64 -1.51 -5.72
N ARG A 57 7.23 -2.05 -6.87
CA ARG A 57 5.93 -1.77 -7.47
C ARG A 57 4.94 -2.81 -6.98
N ILE A 58 3.77 -2.36 -6.55
CA ILE A 58 2.72 -3.22 -6.01
C ILE A 58 1.45 -3.07 -6.84
N ASP A 59 0.82 -4.19 -7.14
CA ASP A 59 -0.47 -4.34 -7.81
C ASP A 59 -1.42 -5.02 -6.83
N LEU A 60 -2.30 -4.23 -6.21
CA LEU A 60 -3.22 -4.66 -5.18
C LEU A 60 -4.40 -5.40 -5.81
N THR A 61 -4.80 -6.53 -5.24
CA THR A 61 -5.90 -7.31 -5.80
C THR A 61 -6.85 -7.82 -4.73
N GLU A 62 -8.06 -7.27 -4.73
CA GLU A 62 -9.22 -7.92 -4.11
C GLU A 62 -9.67 -9.02 -5.05
N GLY A 63 -9.30 -10.28 -4.82
CA GLY A 63 -9.93 -11.31 -5.66
C GLY A 63 -9.40 -12.72 -5.65
N HIS A 64 -10.27 -13.54 -6.23
CA HIS A 64 -10.12 -14.96 -6.50
C HIS A 64 -8.88 -15.27 -7.36
N ARG A 65 -8.44 -16.53 -7.25
CA ARG A 65 -7.27 -17.09 -7.92
C ARG A 65 -7.16 -16.74 -9.41
N GLU A 66 -8.27 -16.62 -10.12
CA GLU A 66 -8.30 -16.25 -11.54
C GLU A 66 -7.87 -14.81 -11.82
N VAL A 67 -8.28 -13.86 -10.97
CA VAL A 67 -7.87 -12.44 -11.09
C VAL A 67 -6.37 -12.32 -10.81
N ILE A 68 -5.91 -13.01 -9.75
CA ILE A 68 -4.49 -13.12 -9.42
C ILE A 68 -3.71 -13.69 -10.61
N ALA A 69 -4.17 -14.82 -11.18
CA ALA A 69 -3.51 -15.45 -12.32
C ALA A 69 -3.44 -14.53 -13.56
N LYS A 70 -4.49 -13.76 -13.85
CA LYS A 70 -4.49 -12.75 -14.93
C LYS A 70 -3.46 -11.65 -14.67
N LYS A 71 -3.38 -11.12 -13.45
CA LYS A 71 -2.38 -10.12 -13.06
C LYS A 71 -0.95 -10.65 -13.16
N PHE A 72 -0.70 -11.88 -12.68
CA PHE A 72 0.59 -12.55 -12.84
C PHE A 72 0.98 -12.72 -14.31
N LYS A 73 0.06 -13.17 -15.17
CA LYS A 73 0.32 -13.32 -16.61
C LYS A 73 0.69 -11.98 -17.26
N ARG A 74 -0.02 -10.90 -16.92
CA ARG A 74 0.28 -9.53 -17.37
C ARG A 74 1.70 -9.11 -16.93
N ASN A 75 2.04 -9.32 -15.66
CA ASN A 75 3.34 -8.91 -15.12
C ASN A 75 4.49 -9.71 -15.76
N LEU A 76 4.30 -11.00 -16.04
CA LEU A 76 5.26 -11.82 -16.78
C LEU A 76 5.48 -11.32 -18.21
N GLN A 77 4.42 -10.88 -18.90
CA GLN A 77 4.54 -10.30 -20.24
C GLN A 77 5.30 -8.96 -20.19
N LEU A 78 4.94 -8.08 -19.25
CA LEU A 78 5.63 -6.79 -19.06
C LEU A 78 7.12 -6.99 -18.77
N ALA A 79 7.48 -7.94 -17.90
CA ALA A 79 8.87 -8.25 -17.56
C ALA A 79 9.70 -8.72 -18.77
N LYS A 80 9.08 -9.49 -19.68
CA LYS A 80 9.71 -9.95 -20.93
C LYS A 80 9.97 -8.80 -21.90
N HIS A 81 9.01 -7.89 -22.05
CA HIS A 81 9.10 -6.79 -23.02
C HIS A 81 9.88 -5.58 -22.50
N ARG A 82 9.86 -5.34 -21.19
CA ARG A 82 10.56 -4.24 -20.52
C ARG A 82 11.55 -4.85 -19.53
N ARG A 83 12.77 -5.13 -20.00
CA ARG A 83 13.84 -5.80 -19.23
C ARG A 83 13.88 -5.35 -17.76
N GLY A 84 13.54 -6.24 -16.84
CA GLY A 84 13.59 -6.00 -15.39
C GLY A 84 12.39 -5.25 -14.80
N TYR A 85 11.32 -5.04 -15.57
CA TYR A 85 10.08 -4.46 -15.07
C TYR A 85 9.26 -5.54 -14.35
N TRP A 86 9.33 -5.54 -13.02
CA TRP A 86 8.54 -6.42 -12.16
C TRP A 86 7.55 -5.61 -11.31
N VAL A 87 6.34 -6.15 -11.18
CA VAL A 87 5.29 -5.64 -10.30
C VAL A 87 4.80 -6.79 -9.42
N TRP A 88 4.79 -6.54 -8.12
CA TRP A 88 4.45 -7.52 -7.11
C TRP A 88 2.95 -7.52 -6.86
N VAL A 89 2.29 -8.64 -7.13
CA VAL A 89 0.84 -8.76 -6.92
C VAL A 89 0.60 -9.05 -5.43
N VAL A 90 -0.12 -8.16 -4.75
CA VAL A 90 -0.45 -8.30 -3.32
C VAL A 90 -1.95 -8.50 -3.17
N PRO A 91 -2.40 -9.66 -2.64
CA PRO A 91 -3.81 -9.87 -2.35
C PRO A 91 -4.25 -9.00 -1.18
N VAL A 92 -5.47 -8.48 -1.27
CA VAL A 92 -6.14 -7.76 -0.18
C VAL A 92 -7.45 -8.47 0.14
N LEU A 93 -7.71 -8.73 1.43
CA LEU A 93 -8.94 -9.38 1.86
C LEU A 93 -10.09 -8.38 1.86
N ARG A 94 -11.17 -8.72 1.14
CA ARG A 94 -12.30 -7.80 0.92
C ARG A 94 -13.02 -7.48 2.23
N GLU A 95 -13.16 -8.46 3.10
CA GLU A 95 -13.82 -8.32 4.40
C GLU A 95 -13.07 -7.32 5.29
N GLU A 96 -11.74 -7.37 5.27
CA GLU A 96 -10.89 -6.42 5.99
C GLU A 96 -10.99 -5.01 5.42
N VAL A 97 -10.99 -4.87 4.10
CA VAL A 97 -11.17 -3.59 3.40
C VAL A 97 -12.50 -2.95 3.77
N ILE A 98 -13.58 -3.72 3.75
CA ILE A 98 -14.91 -3.23 4.13
C ILE A 98 -14.89 -2.80 5.61
N THR A 99 -14.37 -3.64 6.50
CA THR A 99 -14.36 -3.36 7.95
C THR A 99 -13.57 -2.09 8.30
N ALA A 100 -12.46 -1.83 7.62
CA ALA A 100 -11.70 -0.59 7.74
C ALA A 100 -12.40 0.59 7.06
N GLY A 101 -12.92 0.41 5.85
CA GLY A 101 -13.58 1.46 5.08
C GLY A 101 -14.89 1.95 5.69
N THR A 102 -15.57 1.11 6.48
CA THR A 102 -16.78 1.49 7.24
C THR A 102 -16.49 2.04 8.63
N ASP A 103 -15.22 2.12 9.04
CA ASP A 103 -14.87 2.72 10.33
C ASP A 103 -15.19 4.23 10.32
N PRO A 104 -15.81 4.78 11.38
CA PRO A 104 -16.16 6.21 11.42
C PRO A 104 -14.97 7.16 11.23
N CYS A 105 -13.75 6.73 11.60
CA CYS A 105 -12.56 7.55 11.41
C CYS A 105 -12.02 7.51 9.97
N PHE A 106 -12.44 6.54 9.14
CA PHE A 106 -11.84 6.29 7.82
C PHE A 106 -11.93 7.49 6.88
N SER A 107 -13.13 8.02 6.65
CA SER A 107 -13.31 9.14 5.72
C SER A 107 -12.52 10.37 6.17
N LYS A 108 -12.55 10.69 7.47
CA LYS A 108 -11.76 11.80 8.04
C LYS A 108 -10.26 11.60 7.83
N THR A 109 -9.75 10.40 8.09
CA THR A 109 -8.34 10.05 7.88
C THR A 109 -7.97 10.16 6.41
N TRP A 110 -8.78 9.61 5.51
CA TRP A 110 -8.52 9.64 4.07
C TRP A 110 -8.50 11.07 3.52
N ASP A 111 -9.54 11.86 3.82
CA ASP A 111 -9.66 13.25 3.36
C ASP A 111 -8.49 14.12 3.83
N ARG A 112 -7.92 13.80 5.01
CA ARG A 112 -6.75 14.49 5.55
C ARG A 112 -5.47 14.20 4.76
N VAL A 113 -5.27 12.95 4.34
CA VAL A 113 -4.00 12.52 3.73
C VAL A 113 -4.04 12.49 2.21
N VAL A 114 -5.22 12.56 1.58
CA VAL A 114 -5.42 12.39 0.12
C VAL A 114 -4.54 13.34 -0.72
N SER A 115 -4.24 14.53 -0.22
CA SER A 115 -3.37 15.49 -0.93
C SER A 115 -1.90 15.07 -0.96
N ALA A 116 -1.45 14.25 -0.01
CA ALA A 116 -0.07 13.81 0.15
C ALA A 116 0.19 12.40 -0.45
N VAL A 117 -0.84 11.70 -0.94
CA VAL A 117 -0.72 10.29 -1.34
C VAL A 117 0.22 10.04 -2.52
N TYR A 118 0.44 11.05 -3.36
CA TYR A 118 1.37 10.96 -4.48
C TYR A 118 2.80 11.34 -4.12
N GLU A 119 3.04 11.72 -2.86
CA GLU A 119 4.37 11.88 -2.31
C GLU A 119 4.77 10.65 -1.48
N PRO A 120 6.08 10.34 -1.35
CA PRO A 120 6.54 9.30 -0.44
C PRO A 120 6.27 9.68 1.02
N VAL A 121 5.34 8.97 1.66
CA VAL A 121 4.91 9.24 3.04
C VAL A 121 5.09 8.04 3.95
N ALA A 122 5.14 8.32 5.24
CA ALA A 122 5.01 7.37 6.32
C ALA A 122 4.22 8.09 7.41
N PHE A 123 3.22 7.43 7.99
CA PHE A 123 2.30 8.05 8.94
C PHE A 123 2.39 7.34 10.28
N THR A 124 2.40 8.10 11.37
CA THR A 124 2.19 7.59 12.71
C THR A 124 0.70 7.43 12.99
N PRO A 125 0.31 6.68 14.05
CA PRO A 125 -1.07 6.66 14.54
C PRO A 125 -1.68 8.05 14.70
N GLN A 126 -0.89 9.01 15.22
CA GLN A 126 -1.33 10.38 15.46
C GLN A 126 -1.52 11.18 14.17
N ASP A 127 -0.76 10.87 13.11
CA ASP A 127 -0.96 11.49 11.79
C ASP A 127 -2.27 11.04 11.15
N LEU A 128 -2.60 9.74 11.28
CA LEU A 128 -3.81 9.14 10.70
C LEU A 128 -5.07 9.51 11.48
N CYS A 129 -5.01 9.46 12.81
CA CYS A 129 -6.15 9.82 13.65
C CYS A 129 -5.70 10.69 14.83
N PRO A 130 -5.64 12.02 14.67
CA PRO A 130 -5.23 12.91 15.75
C PRO A 130 -6.17 12.89 16.98
N GLU A 131 -7.45 12.56 16.77
CA GLU A 131 -8.47 12.52 17.82
C GLU A 131 -8.23 11.36 18.80
N HIS A 132 -7.83 10.19 18.29
CA HIS A 132 -7.76 8.95 19.08
C HIS A 132 -6.37 8.30 19.11
N GLY A 133 -5.46 8.70 18.22
CA GLY A 133 -4.08 8.22 18.14
C GLY A 133 -4.00 6.70 18.06
N GLU A 134 -3.15 6.12 18.91
CA GLU A 134 -2.96 4.67 19.05
C GLU A 134 -4.22 3.93 19.53
N GLY A 135 -5.14 4.60 20.24
CA GLY A 135 -6.40 4.01 20.73
C GLY A 135 -7.53 4.01 19.69
N CYS A 136 -7.24 4.38 18.43
CA CYS A 136 -8.23 4.45 17.37
C CYS A 136 -8.57 3.04 16.82
N SER A 137 -9.85 2.70 16.74
CA SER A 137 -10.31 1.43 16.13
C SER A 137 -9.85 1.27 14.68
N LEU A 138 -9.79 2.36 13.90
CA LEU A 138 -9.26 2.32 12.54
C LEU A 138 -7.77 1.96 12.53
N VAL A 139 -6.97 2.56 13.41
CA VAL A 139 -5.52 2.30 13.49
C VAL A 139 -5.25 0.83 13.81
N GLU A 140 -5.99 0.25 14.77
CA GLU A 140 -5.89 -1.19 15.09
C GLU A 140 -6.21 -2.10 13.89
N LYS A 141 -7.27 -1.76 13.14
CA LYS A 141 -7.63 -2.48 11.90
C LYS A 141 -6.54 -2.35 10.85
N LEU A 142 -6.03 -1.14 10.63
CA LEU A 142 -4.95 -0.88 9.66
C LEU A 142 -3.65 -1.60 10.03
N PHE A 143 -3.32 -1.71 11.31
CA PHE A 143 -2.20 -2.55 11.77
C PHE A 143 -2.40 -4.01 11.42
N THR A 144 -3.59 -4.55 11.69
CA THR A 144 -3.92 -5.96 11.40
C THR A 144 -3.81 -6.25 9.91
N ILE A 145 -4.46 -5.42 9.09
CA ILE A 145 -4.42 -5.50 7.62
C ILE A 145 -2.99 -5.38 7.13
N GLY A 146 -2.27 -4.37 7.62
CA GLY A 146 -0.90 -4.10 7.24
C GLY A 146 0.03 -5.29 7.46
N ARG A 147 -0.08 -5.96 8.62
CA ARG A 147 0.69 -7.18 8.90
C ARG A 147 0.38 -8.28 7.88
N GLY A 148 -0.88 -8.47 7.52
CA GLY A 148 -1.28 -9.42 6.47
C GLY A 148 -0.68 -9.07 5.10
N LEU A 149 -0.69 -7.77 4.74
CA LEU A 149 -0.10 -7.28 3.49
C LEU A 149 1.42 -7.50 3.44
N ILE A 150 2.14 -7.24 4.55
CA ILE A 150 3.59 -7.45 4.64
C ILE A 150 3.94 -8.91 4.35
N MET A 151 3.19 -9.87 4.90
CA MET A 151 3.46 -11.30 4.69
C MET A 151 3.42 -11.71 3.21
N SER A 152 2.75 -10.92 2.37
CA SER A 152 2.69 -11.14 0.92
C SER A 152 3.87 -10.54 0.16
N LEU A 153 4.73 -9.73 0.79
CA LEU A 153 5.87 -9.05 0.14
C LEU A 153 7.11 -9.96 0.00
N PRO A 154 8.10 -9.57 -0.82
CA PRO A 154 9.43 -10.17 -0.78
C PRO A 154 10.10 -10.00 0.59
N LYS A 155 10.89 -11.00 1.04
CA LYS A 155 11.53 -11.02 2.37
C LYS A 155 12.36 -9.78 2.68
N ASP A 156 13.05 -9.21 1.69
CA ASP A 156 13.88 -8.01 1.87
C ASP A 156 13.07 -6.73 2.08
N TYR A 157 11.78 -6.74 1.72
CA TYR A 157 10.81 -5.69 2.04
C TYR A 157 10.05 -5.98 3.33
N GLN A 158 9.82 -7.25 3.68
CA GLN A 158 9.22 -7.61 4.97
C GLN A 158 10.02 -7.07 6.15
N ALA A 159 11.34 -7.28 6.12
CA ALA A 159 12.28 -6.81 7.14
C ALA A 159 12.39 -5.27 7.26
N LEU A 160 11.69 -4.49 6.42
CA LEU A 160 11.63 -3.02 6.56
C LEU A 160 10.54 -2.54 7.51
N PHE A 161 9.66 -3.46 7.92
CA PHE A 161 8.53 -3.18 8.79
C PHE A 161 8.65 -3.85 10.17
N GLU A 162 9.77 -4.53 10.42
CA GLU A 162 10.20 -5.06 11.72
C GLU A 162 11.02 -4.02 12.47
#